data_AF-A0A1H6AJT7-F1
#
_entry.id   AF-A0A1H6AJT7-F1
#
_cell.length_a   1.000
_cell.length_b   1.000
_cell.length_c   1.000
_cell.angle_alpha   90.00
_cell.angle_beta   90.00
_cell.angle_gamma   90.00
#
_symmetry.space_group_name_H-M   'P 1'
#
loop_
_entity.id
_entity.type
_entity.pdbx_description
1 polymer ?
#
loop_
_entity_poly.entity_id
_entity_poly.type
_entity_poly.pdbx_seq_one_letter_code
_entity_poly.pdbx_strand_id
1 'polypeptide(L)'
;GDQVTLDPNEMLVMEKDGKFSKTGFDPMDVTGWKDNYLVFKSAKFLEVKKKLELWYGVQITFKGNPDKDWTYSGVYKDETLENVLRGVCMTSGMTFKIDKKQITITNPK
;
A
#
# COMPACT_ATOMS: atom_id res chain seq x y z
N GLY A 1 -12.94 15.41 -30.93
CA GLY A 1 -12.00 14.63 -30.11
C GLY A 1 -12.83 13.66 -29.29
N ASP A 2 -12.29 12.49 -28.99
CA ASP A 2 -13.00 11.50 -28.17
C ASP A 2 -13.30 12.07 -26.78
N GLN A 3 -14.56 12.02 -26.38
CA GLN A 3 -15.03 12.53 -25.09
C GLN A 3 -15.52 11.34 -24.26
N VAL A 4 -15.04 11.26 -23.02
CA VAL A 4 -15.44 10.21 -22.06
C VAL A 4 -16.06 10.88 -20.85
N THR A 5 -17.26 10.45 -20.49
CA THR A 5 -17.98 10.90 -19.29
C THR A 5 -17.75 9.91 -18.15
N LEU A 6 -17.42 10.41 -16.97
CA LEU A 6 -17.29 9.63 -15.74
C LEU A 6 -18.47 9.93 -14.82
N ASP A 7 -19.15 8.88 -14.41
CA ASP A 7 -20.16 8.91 -13.36
C ASP A 7 -19.46 8.82 -11.99
N PRO A 8 -20.17 9.12 -10.88
CA PRO A 8 -19.61 8.95 -9.55
C PRO A 8 -19.00 7.56 -9.35
N ASN A 9 -17.81 7.52 -8.73
CA ASN A 9 -17.03 6.31 -8.47
C ASN A 9 -16.43 5.64 -9.71
N GLU A 10 -16.31 6.37 -10.83
CA GLU A 10 -15.59 5.90 -12.01
C GLU A 10 -14.30 6.69 -12.24
N MET A 11 -13.29 6.00 -12.74
CA MET A 11 -11.99 6.55 -13.07
C MET A 11 -11.55 6.10 -14.46
N LEU A 12 -10.60 6.84 -15.02
CA LEU A 12 -9.98 6.53 -16.29
C LEU A 12 -8.54 6.10 -16.03
N VAL A 13 -8.19 4.89 -16.45
CA VAL A 13 -6.83 4.34 -16.35
C VAL A 13 -6.19 4.45 -17.72
N MET A 14 -5.10 5.21 -17.79
CA MET A 14 -4.34 5.41 -19.03
C MET A 14 -3.02 4.63 -18.98
N GLU A 15 -2.84 3.77 -19.96
CA GLU A 15 -1.62 3.00 -20.18
C GLU A 15 -0.56 3.88 -20.86
N LYS A 16 0.71 3.48 -20.73
CA LYS A 16 1.84 4.24 -21.31
C LYS A 16 1.79 4.34 -22.83
N ASP A 17 1.08 3.43 -23.51
CA ASP A 17 0.91 3.42 -24.96
C ASP A 17 -0.24 4.33 -25.44
N GLY A 18 -0.89 5.05 -24.52
CA GLY A 18 -1.99 5.96 -24.81
C GLY A 18 -3.36 5.29 -24.84
N LYS A 19 -3.45 3.97 -24.68
CA LYS A 19 -4.74 3.30 -24.48
C LYS A 19 -5.32 3.72 -23.12
N PHE A 20 -6.64 3.86 -23.08
CA PHE A 20 -7.32 4.11 -21.83
C PHE A 20 -8.51 3.17 -21.64
N SER A 21 -8.85 2.92 -20.38
CA SER A 21 -10.04 2.19 -19.98
C SER A 21 -10.78 2.95 -18.88
N LYS A 22 -12.10 2.79 -18.86
CA LYS A 22 -12.96 3.32 -17.81
C LYS A 22 -13.25 2.19 -16.82
N THR A 23 -13.01 2.43 -15.53
CA THR A 23 -13.18 1.43 -14.47
C THR A 23 -13.85 2.05 -13.25
N GLY A 24 -14.59 1.25 -12.47
CA GLY A 24 -15.06 1.67 -11.15
C GLY A 24 -13.91 1.74 -10.14
N PHE A 25 -14.10 2.50 -9.06
CA PHE A 25 -13.20 2.52 -7.91
C PHE A 25 -13.94 2.62 -6.58
N ASP A 26 -13.32 2.09 -5.53
CA ASP A 26 -13.79 2.30 -4.15
C ASP A 26 -13.25 3.64 -3.63
N PRO A 27 -14.12 4.60 -3.25
CA PRO A 27 -13.67 5.90 -2.73
C PRO A 27 -12.75 5.80 -1.54
N MET A 28 -12.94 4.82 -0.65
CA MET A 28 -12.09 4.62 0.52
C MET A 28 -10.66 4.22 0.10
N ASP A 29 -10.53 3.45 -0.99
CA ASP A 29 -9.22 3.02 -1.50
C ASP A 29 -8.47 4.13 -2.22
N VAL A 30 -9.19 4.87 -3.07
CA VAL A 30 -8.59 5.84 -3.99
C VAL A 30 -8.45 7.22 -3.35
N THR A 31 -9.43 7.61 -2.53
CA THR A 31 -9.50 8.96 -1.96
C THR A 31 -9.35 9.01 -0.45
N GLY A 32 -9.42 7.86 0.24
CA GLY A 32 -9.28 7.79 1.71
C GLY A 32 -7.97 8.37 2.23
N TRP A 33 -6.94 8.50 1.40
CA TRP A 33 -5.70 9.17 1.78
C TRP A 33 -5.89 10.62 2.24
N LYS A 34 -6.89 11.33 1.68
CA LYS A 34 -7.22 12.71 2.07
C LYS A 34 -7.79 12.80 3.47
N ASP A 35 -8.40 11.71 3.92
CA ASP A 35 -9.04 11.54 5.22
C ASP A 35 -8.16 10.70 6.17
N ASN A 36 -6.85 10.61 5.88
CA ASN A 36 -5.84 9.86 6.63
C ASN A 36 -6.10 8.35 6.76
N TYR A 37 -6.86 7.76 5.83
CA TYR A 37 -7.00 6.31 5.73
C TYR A 37 -5.87 5.71 4.90
N LEU A 38 -5.10 4.84 5.54
CA LEU A 38 -4.12 3.97 4.91
C LEU A 38 -4.72 2.57 4.75
N VAL A 39 -5.10 2.24 3.52
CA VAL A 39 -5.81 1.01 3.17
C VAL A 39 -4.89 0.01 2.46
N PHE A 40 -4.90 -1.24 2.87
CA PHE A 40 -4.28 -2.38 2.18
C PHE A 40 -5.37 -3.41 1.86
N LYS A 41 -5.45 -3.86 0.61
CA LYS A 41 -6.41 -4.87 0.16
C LYS A 41 -5.67 -5.95 -0.60
N SER A 42 -5.46 -7.11 0.03
CA SER A 42 -4.73 -8.24 -0.52
C SER A 42 -3.37 -7.83 -1.14
N ALA A 43 -2.71 -6.84 -0.53
CA ALA A 43 -1.56 -6.17 -1.10
C ALA A 43 -0.31 -7.05 -0.97
N LYS A 44 0.50 -7.12 -2.04
CA LYS A 44 1.78 -7.83 -2.01
C LYS A 44 2.82 -7.06 -1.19
N PHE A 45 3.88 -7.75 -0.76
CA PHE A 45 4.95 -7.14 0.04
C PHE A 45 5.50 -5.85 -0.58
N LEU A 46 5.77 -5.85 -1.89
CA LEU A 46 6.30 -4.68 -2.59
C LEU A 46 5.32 -3.50 -2.60
N GLU A 47 4.01 -3.77 -2.65
CA GLU A 47 2.97 -2.74 -2.60
C GLU A 47 2.86 -2.16 -1.19
N VAL A 48 2.85 -3.02 -0.16
CA VAL A 48 2.85 -2.60 1.25
C VAL A 48 4.07 -1.73 1.54
N LYS A 49 5.27 -2.22 1.17
CA LYS A 49 6.53 -1.50 1.28
C LYS A 49 6.44 -0.11 0.66
N LYS A 50 6.09 -0.03 -0.63
CA LYS A 50 6.03 1.23 -1.37
C LYS A 50 5.03 2.21 -0.75
N LYS A 51 3.87 1.71 -0.32
CA LYS A 51 2.83 2.56 0.29
C LYS A 51 3.29 3.12 1.63
N LEU A 52 3.95 2.33 2.47
CA LEU A 52 4.53 2.79 3.74
C LEU A 52 5.66 3.80 3.55
N GLU A 53 6.55 3.57 2.58
CA GLU A 53 7.64 4.51 2.25
C GLU A 53 7.08 5.87 1.85
N LEU A 54 6.04 5.89 1.00
CA LEU A 54 5.38 7.12 0.55
C LEU A 54 4.60 7.82 1.66
N TRP A 55 3.83 7.06 2.45
CA TRP A 55 2.94 7.62 3.48
C TRP A 55 3.70 8.25 4.64
N TYR A 56 4.78 7.61 5.10
CA TYR A 56 5.54 8.04 6.28
C TYR A 56 6.88 8.70 5.94
N GLY A 57 7.26 8.77 4.65
CA GLY A 57 8.51 9.38 4.22
C GLY A 57 9.75 8.64 4.72
N VAL A 58 9.72 7.30 4.66
CA VAL A 58 10.76 6.40 5.14
C VAL A 58 11.30 5.50 4.03
N GLN A 59 12.43 4.83 4.28
CA GLN A 59 12.99 3.81 3.41
C GLN A 59 12.92 2.45 4.11
N ILE A 60 12.37 1.45 3.43
CA ILE A 60 12.24 0.10 3.95
C ILE A 60 13.21 -0.82 3.20
N THR A 61 14.02 -1.55 3.95
CA THR A 61 14.85 -2.65 3.44
C THR A 61 14.30 -3.96 3.98
N PHE A 62 14.19 -4.96 3.11
CA PHE A 62 13.77 -6.31 3.49
C PHE A 62 14.97 -7.25 3.48
N LYS A 63 15.16 -8.00 4.57
CA LYS A 63 16.19 -9.03 4.71
C LYS A 63 15.50 -10.40 4.75
N GLY A 64 15.81 -11.24 3.77
CA GLY A 64 15.21 -12.55 3.57
C GLY A 64 14.52 -12.65 2.21
N ASN A 65 13.72 -13.69 2.01
CA ASN A 65 12.89 -13.85 0.82
C ASN A 65 11.41 -13.64 1.22
N PRO A 66 10.70 -12.68 0.61
CA PRO A 66 9.28 -12.53 0.89
C PRO A 66 8.57 -13.73 0.28
N ASP A 67 7.68 -14.35 1.05
CA ASP A 67 6.83 -15.41 0.53
C ASP A 67 6.00 -14.86 -0.65
N LYS A 68 6.01 -15.58 -1.78
CA LYS A 68 5.36 -15.15 -3.02
C LYS A 68 3.85 -15.06 -2.86
N ASP A 69 3.29 -15.86 -1.96
CA ASP A 69 1.85 -15.93 -1.68
C ASP A 69 1.45 -15.02 -0.52
N TRP A 70 2.42 -14.31 0.08
CA TRP A 70 2.13 -13.37 1.15
C TRP A 70 1.33 -12.17 0.64
N THR A 71 0.22 -11.92 1.30
CA THR A 71 -0.63 -10.76 1.07
C THR A 71 -1.04 -10.16 2.41
N TYR A 72 -1.34 -8.87 2.39
CA TYR A 72 -1.76 -8.15 3.57
C TYR A 72 -3.00 -7.30 3.30
N SER A 73 -3.96 -7.39 4.21
CA SER A 73 -5.17 -6.57 4.23
C SER A 73 -5.28 -5.89 5.59
N GLY A 74 -5.58 -4.61 5.58
CA GLY A 74 -5.69 -3.81 6.79
C GLY A 74 -6.10 -2.38 6.47
N VAL A 75 -6.85 -1.75 7.38
CA VAL A 75 -7.26 -0.36 7.27
C VAL A 75 -6.81 0.36 8.52
N TYR A 76 -6.08 1.44 8.33
CA TYR A 76 -5.55 2.26 9.41
C TYR A 76 -6.01 3.70 9.23
N LYS A 77 -6.43 4.34 10.32
CA LYS A 77 -6.83 5.74 10.33
C LYS A 77 -5.96 6.48 11.33
N ASP A 78 -5.30 7.55 10.90
CA ASP A 78 -4.46 8.41 11.76
C ASP A 78 -3.41 7.62 12.58
N GLU A 79 -2.93 6.50 12.03
CA GLU A 79 -2.09 5.55 12.76
C GLU A 79 -0.60 5.82 12.57
N THR A 80 0.19 5.49 13.59
CA THR A 80 1.65 5.61 13.55
C THR A 80 2.30 4.51 12.71
N LEU A 81 3.44 4.81 12.08
CA LEU A 81 4.22 3.83 11.32
C LEU A 81 4.51 2.57 12.15
N GLU A 82 4.85 2.74 13.43
CA GLU A 82 5.18 1.62 14.32
C GLU A 82 3.99 0.67 14.52
N ASN A 83 2.79 1.21 14.76
CA ASN A 83 1.58 0.39 14.93
C ASN A 83 1.17 -0.31 13.63
N VAL A 84 1.32 0.36 12.48
CA VAL A 84 1.09 -0.28 11.18
C VAL A 84 2.09 -1.42 10.95
N LEU A 85 3.38 -1.20 11.19
CA LEU A 85 4.42 -2.22 11.07
C LEU A 85 4.19 -3.39 12.04
N ARG A 86 3.75 -3.13 13.27
CA ARG A 86 3.35 -4.18 14.22
C ARG A 86 2.23 -5.04 13.63
N GLY A 87 1.18 -4.44 13.09
CA GLY A 87 0.08 -5.19 12.47
C GLY A 87 0.51 -6.03 11.26
N VAL A 88 1.37 -5.47 10.40
CA VAL A 88 1.94 -6.18 9.23
C VAL A 88 2.84 -7.35 9.65
N CYS A 89 3.68 -7.16 10.66
CA CYS A 89 4.62 -8.17 11.12
C CYS A 89 3.95 -9.27 11.97
N MET A 90 2.89 -8.93 12.73
CA MET A 90 2.18 -9.88 13.58
C MET A 90 1.51 -10.99 12.77
N THR A 91 0.95 -10.67 11.60
CA THR A 91 0.26 -11.65 10.74
C THR A 91 1.21 -12.52 9.93
N SER A 92 2.47 -12.11 9.79
CA SER A 92 3.45 -12.72 8.89
C SER A 92 4.58 -13.47 9.59
N GLY A 93 4.73 -13.27 10.90
CA GLY A 93 5.89 -13.78 11.67
C GLY A 93 7.19 -13.05 11.35
N MET A 94 7.12 -11.93 10.63
CA MET A 94 8.27 -11.06 10.36
C MET A 94 8.58 -10.22 11.59
N THR A 95 9.78 -9.65 11.63
CA THR A 95 10.18 -8.66 12.64
C THR A 95 10.65 -7.38 11.96
N PHE A 96 10.61 -6.26 12.67
CA PHE A 96 11.08 -4.98 12.15
C PHE A 96 11.95 -4.24 13.16
N LYS A 97 12.84 -3.40 12.64
CA LYS A 97 13.62 -2.42 13.41
C LYS A 97 13.52 -1.06 12.74
N ILE A 98 13.26 -0.03 13.54
CA ILE A 98 13.20 1.36 13.10
C ILE A 98 14.49 2.05 13.55
N ASP A 99 15.21 2.66 12.61
CA ASP A 99 16.32 3.56 12.87
C ASP A 99 16.09 4.86 12.10
N LYS A 100 15.48 5.85 12.77
CA LYS A 100 15.02 7.11 12.17
C LYS A 100 14.10 6.85 10.98
N LYS A 101 14.59 7.09 9.75
CA LYS A 101 13.87 6.89 8.49
C LYS A 101 14.23 5.58 7.79
N GLN A 102 15.13 4.78 8.35
CA GLN A 102 15.53 3.49 7.82
C GLN A 102 14.84 2.38 8.60
N ILE A 103 13.99 1.61 7.91
CA ILE A 103 13.25 0.50 8.49
C ILE A 103 13.83 -0.77 7.91
N THR A 104 14.22 -1.71 8.77
CA THR A 104 14.63 -3.05 8.35
C THR A 104 13.57 -4.04 8.74
N ILE A 105 12.96 -4.71 7.77
CA ILE A 105 12.06 -5.85 7.99
C ILE A 105 12.86 -7.12 7.77
N THR A 106 12.76 -8.07 8.69
CA THR A 106 13.48 -9.35 8.63
C THR A 106 12.48 -10.49 8.71
N ASN A 107 12.57 -11.43 7.77
CA ASN A 107 11.86 -12.70 7.86
C ASN A 107 12.80 -13.73 8.52
N PRO A 108 12.44 -14.30 9.69
CA PRO A 108 13.27 -15.29 10.36
C PRO A 108 13.23 -16.69 9.70
N LYS A 109 12.35 -16.91 8.72
CA LYS A 109 12.23 -18.16 7.97
C LYS A 109 13.21 -18.25 6.80
#